data_AF-A0A386PXB9-F1
#
_entry.id   AF-A0A386PXB9-F1
#
_cell.length_a   1.000
_cell.length_b   1.000
_cell.length_c   1.000
_cell.angle_alpha   90.00
_cell.angle_beta   90.00
_cell.angle_gamma   90.00
#
_symmetry.space_group_name_H-M   'P 1'
#
loop_
_entity.id
_entity.type
_entity.pdbx_description
1 polymer ?
#
loop_
_entity_poly.entity_id
_entity_poly.type
_entity_poly.pdbx_seq_one_letter_code
_entity_poly.pdbx_strand_id
1 'polypeptide(L)'
;MKPIYLEIDNFGPHAHSIIDFRKLDESPIFLIGGDTGAGKSTIFDAMTFALFSTTTSDRDAREMRSQFAGPKDVTKVIFYFEQSGKIYKIERTPLQTLAKERGTGTTTRNPTANLSVVDDVDGVEVESIATKPADVGIAITEILNLNADQFKKIILLPQNDFSEFLKSNTNDKEKILKKIFGTQLFTDFTAKLKEHYTAANSKSTDFNNELKSQTESPVWTDEEQTELKAIPNDQLTATLKKYVDQRQEKWTATQSAEKKIETEWQKADKNIMMLKLSKTILINWLNQKQNSKLKLPISPKRLLKTKNMWLNYHGLNHYVKLFVISIEPQLNNMRPQRKNKLLLKNYPLLRIHGIRQKKTMNILVNK
;
A
#
# COMPACT_ATOMS: atom_id res chain seq x y z
N MET A 1 -22.29 38.69 -3.30
CA MET A 1 -23.58 39.08 -3.88
C MET A 1 -24.15 40.23 -3.10
N LYS A 2 -24.55 41.31 -3.77
CA LYS A 2 -25.22 42.47 -3.18
C LYS A 2 -26.64 42.55 -3.75
N PRO A 3 -27.71 42.56 -2.93
CA PRO A 3 -29.06 42.77 -3.44
C PRO A 3 -29.19 44.22 -3.95
N ILE A 4 -29.83 44.41 -5.10
CA ILE A 4 -30.04 45.73 -5.71
C ILE A 4 -31.52 46.12 -5.66
N TYR A 5 -32.39 45.23 -6.11
CA TYR A 5 -33.82 45.52 -6.22
C TYR A 5 -34.63 44.22 -6.09
N LEU A 6 -35.77 44.28 -5.42
CA LEU A 6 -36.70 43.16 -5.28
C LEU A 6 -38.12 43.64 -5.51
N GLU A 7 -38.83 42.98 -6.41
CA GLU A 7 -40.24 43.18 -6.67
C GLU A 7 -40.99 41.86 -6.48
N ILE A 8 -42.07 41.96 -5.72
CA ILE A 8 -42.84 40.83 -5.22
C ILE A 8 -44.30 41.06 -5.62
N ASP A 9 -44.82 40.19 -6.47
CA ASP A 9 -46.22 40.19 -6.90
C ASP A 9 -46.93 38.95 -6.38
N ASN A 10 -48.03 39.17 -5.65
CA ASN A 10 -48.94 38.12 -5.20
C ASN A 10 -48.23 36.95 -4.48
N PHE A 11 -47.26 37.26 -3.62
CA PHE A 11 -46.43 36.28 -2.93
C PHE A 11 -46.44 36.50 -1.40
N GLY A 12 -46.88 35.49 -0.65
CA GLY A 12 -47.18 35.55 0.78
C GLY A 12 -48.20 36.66 1.10
N PRO A 13 -47.96 37.51 2.11
CA PRO A 13 -48.87 38.62 2.41
C PRO A 13 -48.69 39.83 1.47
N HIS A 14 -47.75 39.79 0.51
CA HIS A 14 -47.50 40.89 -0.42
C HIS A 14 -48.35 40.75 -1.68
N ALA A 15 -49.32 41.65 -1.86
CA ALA A 15 -50.07 41.77 -3.12
C ALA A 15 -49.18 42.39 -4.22
N HIS A 16 -48.51 43.50 -3.90
CA HIS A 16 -47.44 44.09 -4.68
C HIS A 16 -46.49 44.80 -3.72
N SER A 17 -45.19 44.57 -3.83
CA SER A 17 -44.19 45.22 -2.97
C SER A 17 -42.87 45.35 -3.70
N ILE A 18 -42.29 46.55 -3.62
CA ILE A 18 -40.99 46.87 -4.20
C ILE A 18 -40.04 47.29 -3.08
N ILE A 19 -38.85 46.72 -3.09
CA ILE A 19 -37.74 47.06 -2.20
C ILE A 19 -36.55 47.42 -3.07
N ASP A 20 -36.21 48.71 -3.10
CA ASP A 20 -35.03 49.22 -3.79
C ASP A 20 -33.88 49.36 -2.78
N PHE A 21 -32.96 48.39 -2.78
CA PHE A 21 -31.84 48.34 -1.86
C PHE A 21 -30.80 49.43 -2.16
N ARG A 22 -30.79 50.01 -3.37
CA ARG A 22 -29.89 51.13 -3.72
C ARG A 22 -30.16 52.35 -2.86
N LYS A 23 -31.40 52.53 -2.39
CA LYS A 23 -31.77 53.61 -1.46
C LYS A 23 -31.18 53.44 -0.06
N LEU A 24 -30.60 52.28 0.22
CA LEU A 24 -30.01 51.92 1.51
C LEU A 24 -28.48 51.88 1.45
N ASP A 25 -27.86 52.19 0.31
CA ASP A 25 -26.40 52.09 0.10
C ASP A 25 -25.58 53.01 1.02
N GLU A 26 -26.18 54.08 1.55
CA GLU A 26 -25.52 55.01 2.47
C GLU A 26 -25.24 54.40 3.85
N SER A 27 -25.95 53.33 4.24
CA SER A 27 -25.77 52.67 5.54
C SER A 27 -25.53 51.17 5.37
N PRO A 28 -24.45 50.60 5.96
CA PRO A 28 -24.19 49.16 5.89
C PRO A 28 -25.22 48.33 6.68
N ILE A 29 -26.03 48.96 7.52
CA ILE A 29 -27.04 48.31 8.37
C ILE A 29 -28.37 49.05 8.20
N PHE A 30 -29.43 48.29 7.97
CA PHE A 30 -30.80 48.78 7.94
C PHE A 30 -31.72 47.85 8.75
N LEU A 31 -32.87 48.39 9.17
CA LEU A 31 -33.85 47.67 9.98
C LEU A 31 -35.13 47.48 9.17
N ILE A 32 -35.60 46.23 9.06
CA ILE A 32 -36.93 45.92 8.54
C ILE A 32 -37.89 45.81 9.73
N GLY A 33 -38.60 46.90 10.01
CA GLY A 33 -39.61 46.99 11.07
C GLY A 33 -41.01 46.66 10.59
N GLY A 34 -41.86 46.18 11.49
CA GLY A 34 -43.29 45.92 11.23
C GLY A 34 -43.89 44.91 12.20
N ASP A 35 -45.21 44.78 12.21
CA ASP A 35 -45.92 43.87 13.12
C ASP A 35 -45.63 42.39 12.82
N THR A 36 -45.84 41.53 13.82
CA THR A 36 -45.78 40.08 13.62
C THR A 36 -46.80 39.66 12.57
N GLY A 37 -46.36 38.91 11.55
CA GLY A 37 -47.21 38.53 10.42
C GLY A 37 -47.24 39.51 9.25
N ALA A 38 -46.60 40.68 9.35
CA ALA A 38 -46.56 41.69 8.27
C ALA A 38 -45.73 41.29 7.02
N GLY A 39 -45.21 40.04 6.95
CA GLY A 39 -44.46 39.57 5.78
C GLY A 39 -42.94 39.81 5.79
N LYS A 40 -42.37 40.27 6.91
CA LYS A 40 -40.92 40.52 7.01
C LYS A 40 -40.06 39.30 6.60
N SER A 41 -40.41 38.11 7.08
CA SER A 41 -39.74 36.86 6.69
C SER A 41 -39.98 36.50 5.22
N THR A 42 -41.12 36.91 4.66
CA THR A 42 -41.49 36.65 3.26
C THR A 42 -40.59 37.39 2.27
N ILE A 43 -39.99 38.52 2.67
CA ILE A 43 -38.97 39.20 1.85
C ILE A 43 -37.79 38.25 1.58
N PHE A 44 -37.32 37.54 2.62
CA PHE A 44 -36.24 36.56 2.49
C PHE A 44 -36.70 35.29 1.75
N ASP A 45 -37.95 34.87 1.93
CA ASP A 45 -38.55 33.80 1.12
C ASP A 45 -38.55 34.16 -0.37
N ALA A 46 -38.91 35.40 -0.72
CA ALA A 46 -38.96 35.87 -2.09
C ALA A 46 -37.56 35.90 -2.73
N MET A 47 -36.55 36.40 -2.02
CA MET A 47 -35.15 36.37 -2.50
C MET A 47 -34.66 34.92 -2.70
N THR A 48 -34.93 34.04 -1.74
CA THR A 48 -34.52 32.62 -1.83
C THR A 48 -35.24 31.90 -2.96
N PHE A 49 -36.53 32.20 -3.14
CA PHE A 49 -37.34 31.66 -4.23
C PHE A 49 -36.84 32.13 -5.59
N ALA A 50 -36.56 33.43 -5.74
CA ALA A 50 -36.04 34.00 -6.96
C ALA A 50 -34.73 33.32 -7.39
N LEU A 51 -33.82 33.05 -6.45
CA LEU A 51 -32.53 32.42 -6.77
C LEU A 51 -32.64 30.90 -6.94
N PHE A 52 -33.27 30.20 -6.00
CA PHE A 52 -33.15 28.74 -5.87
C PHE A 52 -34.48 27.98 -6.04
N SER A 53 -35.59 28.65 -6.36
CA SER A 53 -36.93 28.04 -6.45
C SER A 53 -37.42 27.38 -5.16
N THR A 54 -36.83 27.71 -4.02
CA THR A 54 -37.21 27.20 -2.69
C THR A 54 -37.46 28.36 -1.75
N THR A 55 -38.21 28.13 -0.67
CA THR A 55 -38.43 29.16 0.36
C THR A 55 -37.48 28.93 1.54
N THR A 56 -37.43 29.88 2.46
CA THR A 56 -36.56 29.79 3.64
C THR A 56 -37.12 28.84 4.70
N SER A 57 -38.44 28.68 4.71
CA SER A 57 -39.15 27.64 5.46
C SER A 57 -39.28 26.34 4.64
N ASP A 58 -39.77 25.27 5.26
CA ASP A 58 -40.09 24.01 4.55
C ASP A 58 -41.36 24.12 3.68
N ARG A 59 -41.89 25.33 3.47
CA ARG A 59 -43.05 25.57 2.60
C ARG A 59 -42.66 25.50 1.13
N ASP A 60 -43.52 24.87 0.34
CA ASP A 60 -43.36 24.86 -1.11
C ASP A 60 -43.65 26.27 -1.66
N ALA A 61 -42.90 26.72 -2.66
CA ALA A 61 -43.13 27.98 -3.34
C ALA A 61 -44.56 28.09 -3.93
N ARG A 62 -45.21 26.95 -4.23
CA ARG A 62 -46.61 26.89 -4.67
C ARG A 62 -47.59 27.40 -3.62
N GLU A 63 -47.27 27.19 -2.35
CA GLU A 63 -48.09 27.61 -1.20
C GLU A 63 -47.90 29.09 -0.89
N MET A 64 -46.91 29.73 -1.51
CA MET A 64 -46.63 31.15 -1.32
C MET A 64 -47.52 32.06 -2.18
N ARG A 65 -48.50 31.54 -2.94
CA ARG A 65 -49.46 32.43 -3.62
C ARG A 65 -50.26 33.24 -2.59
N SER A 66 -50.32 34.56 -2.77
CA SER A 66 -51.06 35.45 -1.87
C SER A 66 -52.56 35.19 -1.90
N GLN A 67 -53.20 35.26 -0.73
CA GLN A 67 -54.67 35.22 -0.61
C GLN A 67 -55.33 36.49 -1.15
N PHE A 68 -54.58 37.58 -1.28
CA PHE A 68 -55.05 38.83 -1.87
C PHE A 68 -55.03 38.79 -3.40
N ALA A 69 -54.42 37.76 -4.00
CA ALA A 69 -54.31 37.62 -5.45
C ALA A 69 -55.66 37.24 -6.05
N GLY A 70 -56.16 38.07 -6.97
CA GLY A 70 -57.33 37.76 -7.77
C GLY A 70 -57.13 36.53 -8.65
N PRO A 71 -58.20 35.97 -9.24
CA PRO A 71 -58.12 34.72 -10.02
C PRO A 71 -57.18 34.80 -11.22
N LYS A 72 -56.92 35.99 -11.77
CA LYS A 72 -56.04 36.20 -12.94
C LYS A 72 -54.66 36.72 -12.57
N ASP A 73 -54.45 37.14 -11.33
CA ASP A 73 -53.24 37.84 -10.94
C ASP A 73 -52.09 36.84 -10.81
N VAL A 74 -51.00 37.09 -11.51
CA VAL A 74 -49.85 36.18 -11.55
C VAL A 74 -49.00 36.37 -10.29
N THR A 75 -48.63 35.27 -9.66
CA THR A 75 -47.59 35.27 -8.62
C THR A 75 -46.22 35.28 -9.27
N LYS A 76 -45.39 36.25 -8.91
CA LYS A 76 -44.09 36.47 -9.52
C LYS A 76 -43.12 37.14 -8.55
N VAL A 77 -41.83 36.84 -8.70
CA VAL A 77 -40.76 37.59 -8.05
C VAL A 77 -39.73 37.99 -9.09
N ILE A 78 -39.37 39.27 -9.08
CA ILE A 78 -38.25 39.82 -9.84
C ILE A 78 -37.18 40.25 -8.84
N PHE A 79 -35.96 39.79 -9.03
CA PHE A 79 -34.85 40.12 -8.16
C PHE A 79 -33.64 40.52 -8.98
N TYR A 80 -33.04 41.65 -8.62
CA TYR A 80 -31.79 42.14 -9.17
C TYR A 80 -30.70 42.04 -8.12
N PHE A 81 -29.55 41.50 -8.49
CA PHE A 81 -28.40 41.40 -7.61
C PHE A 81 -27.08 41.63 -8.37
N GLU A 82 -26.11 42.16 -7.66
CA GLU A 82 -24.75 42.35 -8.16
C GLU A 82 -23.86 41.18 -7.72
N GLN A 83 -23.08 40.66 -8.66
CA GLN A 83 -22.03 39.70 -8.38
C GLN A 83 -20.86 39.94 -9.35
N SER A 84 -19.66 40.09 -8.81
CA SER A 84 -18.43 40.30 -9.60
C SER A 84 -18.53 41.46 -10.61
N GLY A 85 -19.19 42.56 -10.23
CA GLY A 85 -19.34 43.76 -11.06
C GLY A 85 -20.38 43.65 -12.19
N LYS A 86 -21.18 42.58 -12.24
CA LYS A 86 -22.32 42.43 -13.16
C LYS A 86 -23.64 42.48 -12.39
N ILE A 87 -24.66 43.09 -13.00
CA ILE A 87 -26.03 43.12 -12.49
C ILE A 87 -26.82 42.01 -13.17
N TYR A 88 -27.36 41.11 -12.37
CA TYR A 88 -28.18 40.00 -12.82
C TYR A 88 -29.65 40.30 -12.50
N LYS A 89 -30.53 40.07 -13.47
CA LYS A 89 -31.98 40.08 -13.30
C LYS A 89 -32.47 38.64 -13.33
N ILE A 90 -33.19 38.23 -12.28
CA ILE A 90 -33.91 36.97 -12.25
C ILE A 90 -35.41 37.22 -12.07
N GLU A 91 -36.20 36.66 -12.97
CA GLU A 91 -37.66 36.70 -12.93
C GLU A 91 -38.18 35.26 -12.84
N ARG A 92 -38.94 34.94 -11.78
CA ARG A 92 -39.51 33.61 -11.58
C ARG A 92 -41.01 33.65 -11.29
N THR A 93 -41.71 32.65 -11.82
CA THR A 93 -43.09 32.34 -11.44
C THR A 93 -43.17 30.91 -10.90
N PRO A 94 -43.89 30.65 -9.79
CA PRO A 94 -44.11 29.30 -9.30
C PRO A 94 -45.17 28.58 -10.13
N LEU A 95 -45.29 27.26 -9.93
CA LEU A 95 -46.45 26.51 -10.40
C LEU A 95 -47.69 27.10 -9.73
N GLN A 96 -48.65 27.53 -10.53
CA GLN A 96 -49.83 28.25 -10.03
C GLN A 96 -51.06 27.97 -10.88
N THR A 97 -52.24 28.01 -10.24
CA THR A 97 -53.52 27.84 -10.92
C THR A 97 -54.21 29.19 -11.04
N LEU A 98 -54.48 29.62 -12.27
CA LEU A 98 -55.08 30.90 -12.59
C LEU A 98 -56.37 30.70 -13.38
N ALA A 99 -57.28 31.67 -13.37
CA ALA A 99 -58.41 31.71 -14.28
C ALA A 99 -57.91 31.76 -15.73
N LYS A 100 -58.62 31.07 -16.63
CA LYS A 100 -58.29 31.10 -18.06
C LYS A 100 -58.37 32.53 -18.60
N GLU A 101 -57.48 32.87 -19.52
CA GLU A 101 -57.53 34.17 -20.23
C GLU A 101 -58.80 34.33 -21.06
N ARG A 102 -59.31 33.21 -21.60
CA ARG A 102 -60.54 33.12 -22.39
C ARG A 102 -61.42 31.98 -21.89
N GLY A 103 -62.73 32.22 -21.82
CA GLY A 103 -63.72 31.25 -21.36
C GLY A 103 -63.84 31.17 -19.83
N THR A 104 -64.52 30.13 -19.34
CA THR A 104 -64.75 29.87 -17.90
C THR A 104 -63.80 28.79 -17.36
N GLY A 105 -63.48 28.85 -16.07
CA GLY A 105 -62.64 27.88 -15.36
C GLY A 105 -61.18 28.31 -15.18
N THR A 106 -60.36 27.38 -14.69
CA THR A 106 -58.95 27.61 -14.34
C THR A 106 -57.99 26.84 -15.23
N THR A 107 -56.71 27.22 -15.22
CA THR A 107 -55.59 26.60 -15.91
C THR A 107 -54.37 26.61 -15.00
N THR A 108 -53.65 25.50 -14.97
CA THR A 108 -52.38 25.39 -14.25
C THR A 108 -51.25 25.86 -15.16
N ARG A 109 -50.50 26.88 -14.71
CA ARG A 109 -49.29 27.38 -15.37
C ARG A 109 -48.06 26.78 -14.73
N ASN A 110 -47.19 26.19 -15.54
CA ASN A 110 -45.90 25.64 -15.12
C ASN A 110 -44.96 26.75 -14.63
N PRO A 111 -44.00 26.43 -13.73
CA PRO A 111 -43.01 27.38 -13.29
C PRO A 111 -42.18 27.93 -14.46
N THR A 112 -41.89 29.22 -14.43
CA THR A 112 -40.97 29.88 -15.37
C THR A 112 -39.80 30.51 -14.64
N ALA A 113 -38.68 30.67 -15.33
CA ALA A 113 -37.53 31.40 -14.84
C ALA A 113 -36.81 32.06 -16.01
N ASN A 114 -36.44 33.32 -15.88
CA ASN A 114 -35.59 34.03 -16.82
C ASN A 114 -34.43 34.66 -16.05
N LEU A 115 -33.20 34.42 -16.49
CA LEU A 115 -31.98 34.98 -15.92
C LEU A 115 -31.20 35.68 -17.02
N SER A 116 -30.90 36.96 -16.80
CA SER A 116 -30.13 37.77 -17.73
C SER A 116 -29.18 38.74 -17.01
N VAL A 117 -28.17 39.22 -17.72
CA VAL A 117 -27.32 40.33 -17.31
C VAL A 117 -27.91 41.61 -17.88
N VAL A 118 -28.02 42.65 -17.06
CA VAL A 118 -28.55 43.97 -17.42
C VAL A 118 -27.52 45.06 -17.08
N ASP A 119 -27.64 46.23 -17.70
CA ASP A 119 -26.81 47.41 -17.40
C ASP A 119 -27.22 48.11 -16.10
N ASP A 120 -28.51 48.17 -15.78
CA ASP A 120 -29.08 48.65 -14.51
C ASP A 120 -30.46 48.02 -14.26
N VAL A 121 -31.08 48.31 -13.11
CA VAL A 121 -32.47 47.95 -12.79
C VAL A 121 -33.40 48.54 -13.86
N ASP A 122 -34.17 47.67 -14.50
CA ASP A 122 -35.05 47.99 -15.64
C ASP A 122 -34.34 48.56 -16.88
N GLY A 123 -33.02 48.41 -16.92
CA GLY A 123 -32.21 48.77 -18.07
C GLY A 123 -32.23 47.71 -19.18
N VAL A 124 -31.32 47.87 -20.15
CA VAL A 124 -31.24 47.03 -21.34
C VAL A 124 -30.63 45.67 -20.99
N GLU A 125 -31.23 44.61 -21.51
CA GLU A 125 -30.66 43.27 -21.43
C GLU A 125 -29.36 43.20 -22.26
N VAL A 126 -28.25 42.98 -21.56
CA VAL A 126 -26.92 42.83 -22.15
C VAL A 126 -26.70 41.41 -22.64
N GLU A 127 -27.16 40.42 -21.86
CA GLU A 127 -26.92 39.01 -22.14
C GLU A 127 -28.03 38.12 -21.52
N SER A 128 -28.70 37.29 -22.33
CA SER A 128 -29.59 36.24 -21.84
C SER A 128 -28.77 35.03 -21.40
N ILE A 129 -28.84 34.65 -20.11
CA ILE A 129 -28.10 33.51 -19.57
C ILE A 129 -28.92 32.22 -19.71
N ALA A 130 -30.16 32.21 -19.23
CA ALA A 130 -31.01 31.02 -19.26
C ALA A 130 -32.51 31.35 -19.07
N THR A 131 -33.37 30.60 -19.76
CA THR A 131 -34.84 30.77 -19.75
C THR A 131 -35.60 29.52 -19.27
N LYS A 132 -34.90 28.41 -19.01
CA LYS A 132 -35.50 27.20 -18.45
C LYS A 132 -35.21 27.12 -16.95
N PRO A 133 -36.20 26.79 -16.09
CA PRO A 133 -36.01 26.73 -14.64
C PRO A 133 -34.83 25.88 -14.16
N ALA A 134 -34.54 24.76 -14.83
CA ALA A 134 -33.42 23.88 -14.51
C ALA A 134 -32.07 24.55 -14.81
N ASP A 135 -31.92 25.08 -16.02
CA ASP A 135 -30.69 25.75 -16.48
C ASP A 135 -30.40 27.01 -15.67
N VAL A 136 -31.45 27.79 -15.32
CA VAL A 136 -31.33 28.94 -14.41
C VAL A 136 -30.83 28.51 -13.03
N GLY A 137 -31.30 27.37 -12.50
CA GLY A 137 -30.82 26.85 -11.22
C GLY A 137 -29.33 26.49 -11.23
N ILE A 138 -28.85 25.89 -12.32
CA ILE A 138 -27.42 25.58 -12.51
C ILE A 138 -26.62 26.89 -12.58
N ALA A 139 -27.03 27.83 -13.44
CA ALA A 139 -26.37 29.11 -13.63
C ALA A 139 -26.29 29.93 -12.32
N ILE A 140 -27.37 30.01 -11.54
CA ILE A 140 -27.36 30.70 -10.24
C ILE A 140 -26.37 30.05 -9.27
N THR A 141 -26.31 28.72 -9.23
CA THR A 141 -25.39 27.99 -8.34
C THR A 141 -23.93 28.29 -8.72
N GLU A 142 -23.62 28.37 -10.02
CA GLU A 142 -22.29 28.73 -10.53
C GLU A 142 -21.94 30.20 -10.29
N ILE A 143 -22.86 31.13 -10.54
CA ILE A 143 -22.64 32.58 -10.34
C ILE A 143 -22.40 32.90 -8.86
N LEU A 144 -23.19 32.31 -7.97
CA LEU A 144 -23.10 32.55 -6.52
C LEU A 144 -22.07 31.67 -5.83
N ASN A 145 -21.66 30.56 -6.44
CA ASN A 145 -20.85 29.49 -5.82
C ASN A 145 -21.46 28.98 -4.50
N LEU A 146 -22.79 28.98 -4.42
CA LEU A 146 -23.56 28.60 -3.24
C LEU A 146 -24.80 27.82 -3.66
N ASN A 147 -25.13 26.77 -2.91
CA ASN A 147 -26.43 26.11 -3.03
C ASN A 147 -27.48 26.76 -2.11
N ALA A 148 -28.74 26.37 -2.27
CA ALA A 148 -29.86 26.92 -1.51
C ALA A 148 -29.68 26.80 0.01
N ASP A 149 -29.20 25.66 0.50
CA ASP A 149 -29.03 25.42 1.94
C ASP A 149 -27.90 26.25 2.54
N GLN A 150 -26.83 26.50 1.79
CA GLN A 150 -25.73 27.38 2.18
C GLN A 150 -26.22 28.83 2.19
N PHE A 151 -26.92 29.24 1.13
CA PHE A 151 -27.48 30.58 1.01
C PHE A 151 -28.42 30.92 2.17
N LYS A 152 -29.36 30.03 2.51
CA LYS A 152 -30.27 30.19 3.65
C LYS A 152 -29.50 30.44 4.94
N LYS A 153 -28.46 29.67 5.22
CA LYS A 153 -27.65 29.81 6.46
C LYS A 153 -26.81 31.08 6.52
N ILE A 154 -26.44 31.64 5.37
CA ILE A 154 -25.59 32.84 5.28
C ILE A 154 -26.46 34.10 5.41
N ILE A 155 -27.60 34.16 4.71
CA ILE A 155 -28.47 35.33 4.66
C ILE A 155 -29.50 35.36 5.77
N LEU A 156 -29.96 34.19 6.22
CA LEU A 156 -30.76 34.08 7.42
C LEU A 156 -29.91 33.52 8.53
N LEU A 157 -29.66 34.36 9.54
CA LEU A 157 -29.35 33.83 10.85
C LEU A 157 -30.61 33.11 11.34
N PRO A 158 -30.60 31.78 11.55
CA PRO A 158 -31.77 31.12 12.07
C PRO A 158 -32.06 31.69 13.45
N GLN A 159 -33.31 32.10 13.66
CA GLN A 159 -33.75 32.65 14.94
C GLN A 159 -33.63 31.51 15.97
N ASN A 160 -32.84 31.74 17.04
CA ASN A 160 -32.33 30.79 18.04
C ASN A 160 -30.97 30.13 17.73
N ASP A 161 -30.72 29.60 16.53
CA ASP A 161 -29.44 28.91 16.22
C ASP A 161 -28.23 29.84 16.31
N PHE A 162 -28.38 31.14 16.04
CA PHE A 162 -27.28 32.09 16.21
C PHE A 162 -26.98 32.36 17.70
N SER A 163 -28.00 32.36 18.56
CA SER A 163 -27.81 32.48 20.00
C SER A 163 -27.13 31.22 20.56
N GLU A 164 -27.52 30.05 20.07
CA GLU A 164 -26.86 28.78 20.37
C GLU A 164 -25.42 28.74 19.84
N PHE A 165 -25.18 29.24 18.62
CA PHE A 165 -23.84 29.43 18.07
C PHE A 165 -22.98 30.37 18.92
N LEU A 166 -23.49 31.51 19.40
CA LEU A 166 -22.73 32.41 20.28
C LEU A 166 -22.36 31.74 21.61
N LYS A 167 -23.27 30.94 22.16
CA LYS A 167 -23.13 30.23 23.44
C LYS A 167 -22.35 28.92 23.35
N SER A 168 -22.17 28.36 22.16
CA SER A 168 -21.51 27.07 21.99
C SER A 168 -20.00 27.16 22.17
N ASN A 169 -19.39 26.02 22.53
CA ASN A 169 -17.95 25.91 22.70
C ASN A 169 -17.23 26.01 21.33
N THR A 170 -15.91 26.19 21.35
CA THR A 170 -15.09 26.38 20.13
C THR A 170 -15.27 25.25 19.11
N ASN A 171 -15.39 23.99 19.56
CA ASN A 171 -15.53 22.84 18.66
C ASN A 171 -16.89 22.83 17.95
N ASP A 172 -17.95 23.21 18.64
CA ASP A 172 -19.29 23.28 18.07
C ASP A 172 -19.43 24.49 17.14
N LYS A 173 -18.80 25.63 17.48
CA LYS A 173 -18.64 26.77 16.56
C LYS A 173 -17.91 26.37 15.28
N GLU A 174 -16.80 25.63 15.39
CA GLU A 174 -16.05 25.16 14.24
C GLU A 174 -16.91 24.28 13.32
N LYS A 175 -17.68 23.33 13.88
CA LYS A 175 -18.59 22.48 13.09
C LYS A 175 -19.66 23.31 12.36
N ILE A 176 -20.25 24.30 13.03
CA ILE A 176 -21.26 25.19 12.45
C ILE A 176 -20.64 26.02 11.32
N LEU A 177 -19.47 26.62 11.53
CA LEU A 177 -18.77 27.42 10.52
C LEU A 177 -18.36 26.57 9.31
N LYS A 178 -17.88 25.34 9.51
CA LYS A 178 -17.59 24.40 8.42
C LYS A 178 -18.84 24.09 7.59
N LYS A 179 -20.01 23.98 8.23
CA LYS A 179 -21.30 23.75 7.58
C LYS A 179 -21.81 24.98 6.83
N ILE A 180 -21.58 26.18 7.36
CA ILE A 180 -21.95 27.47 6.74
C ILE A 180 -21.09 27.73 5.50
N PHE A 181 -19.77 27.62 5.63
CA PHE A 181 -18.82 27.91 4.56
C PHE A 181 -18.58 26.73 3.62
N GLY A 182 -19.23 25.57 3.85
CA GLY A 182 -19.10 24.39 2.99
C GLY A 182 -17.69 23.79 2.98
N THR A 183 -16.85 24.04 3.99
CA THR A 183 -15.46 23.56 4.04
C THR A 183 -15.34 22.09 4.46
N GLN A 184 -16.45 21.36 4.47
CA GLN A 184 -16.48 19.91 4.73
C GLN A 184 -15.65 19.15 3.70
N LEU A 185 -15.66 19.59 2.43
CA LEU A 185 -14.85 19.01 1.37
C LEU A 185 -13.36 18.93 1.74
N PHE A 186 -12.81 20.01 2.32
CA PHE A 186 -11.41 20.04 2.75
C PHE A 186 -11.16 19.14 3.95
N THR A 187 -12.14 19.01 4.84
CA THR A 187 -12.06 18.11 6.00
C THR A 187 -12.01 16.65 5.53
N ASP A 188 -12.88 16.27 4.60
CA ASP A 188 -12.95 14.92 4.05
C ASP A 188 -11.71 14.58 3.22
N PHE A 189 -11.23 15.54 2.42
CA PHE A 189 -9.97 15.41 1.67
C PHE A 189 -8.77 15.19 2.61
N THR A 190 -8.65 16.00 3.66
CA THR A 190 -7.57 15.88 4.65
C THR A 190 -7.64 14.56 5.41
N ALA A 191 -8.85 14.09 5.73
CA ALA A 191 -9.05 12.79 6.37
C ALA A 191 -8.57 11.63 5.48
N LYS A 192 -8.91 11.64 4.19
CA LYS A 192 -8.43 10.65 3.22
C LYS A 192 -6.91 10.69 3.06
N LEU A 193 -6.31 11.88 2.96
CA LEU A 193 -4.86 12.02 2.91
C LEU A 193 -4.18 11.46 4.16
N LYS A 194 -4.74 11.71 5.34
CA LYS A 194 -4.24 11.18 6.60
C LYS A 194 -4.32 9.66 6.63
N GLU A 195 -5.41 9.07 6.17
CA GLU A 195 -5.56 7.61 6.05
C GLU A 195 -4.47 7.01 5.15
N HIS A 196 -4.30 7.54 3.94
CA HIS A 196 -3.23 7.12 3.03
C HIS A 196 -1.83 7.26 3.64
N TYR A 197 -1.56 8.38 4.30
CA TYR A 197 -0.30 8.62 4.99
C TYR A 197 -0.07 7.59 6.10
N THR A 198 -1.07 7.32 6.95
CA THR A 198 -0.93 6.34 8.04
C THR A 198 -0.70 4.93 7.53
N ALA A 199 -1.38 4.52 6.46
CA ALA A 199 -1.19 3.22 5.84
C ALA A 199 0.21 3.06 5.21
N ALA A 200 0.70 4.09 4.51
CA ALA A 200 2.04 4.09 3.93
C ALA A 200 3.13 4.11 5.01
N ASN A 201 2.93 4.90 6.07
CA ASN A 201 3.86 4.98 7.18
C ASN A 201 3.92 3.65 7.95
N SER A 202 2.78 2.99 8.19
CA SER A 202 2.76 1.65 8.81
C SER A 202 3.58 0.64 8.02
N LYS A 203 3.42 0.60 6.68
CA LYS A 203 4.21 -0.29 5.82
C LYS A 203 5.71 0.02 5.88
N SER A 204 6.07 1.31 5.92
CA SER A 204 7.47 1.73 6.06
C SER A 204 8.04 1.33 7.42
N THR A 205 7.28 1.49 8.51
CA THR A 205 7.72 1.07 9.84
C THR A 205 7.86 -0.45 9.93
N ASP A 206 6.93 -1.22 9.35
CA ASP A 206 6.99 -2.68 9.34
C ASP A 206 8.22 -3.17 8.57
N PHE A 207 8.47 -2.60 7.39
CA PHE A 207 9.65 -2.90 6.58
C PHE A 207 10.96 -2.56 7.31
N ASN A 208 11.02 -1.40 7.98
CA ASN A 208 12.20 -1.02 8.76
C ASN A 208 12.43 -1.96 9.96
N ASN A 209 11.36 -2.40 10.63
CA ASN A 209 11.46 -3.37 11.71
C ASN A 209 11.95 -4.74 11.22
N GLU A 210 11.46 -5.18 10.06
CA GLU A 210 11.91 -6.43 9.43
C GLU A 210 13.38 -6.34 9.00
N LEU A 211 13.79 -5.24 8.34
CA LEU A 211 15.20 -5.00 7.99
C LEU A 211 16.09 -5.04 9.23
N LYS A 212 15.69 -4.35 10.30
CA LYS A 212 16.43 -4.34 11.56
C LYS A 212 16.59 -5.76 12.12
N SER A 213 15.48 -6.52 12.18
CA SER A 213 15.50 -7.92 12.64
C SER A 213 16.44 -8.79 11.82
N GLN A 214 16.46 -8.61 10.49
CA GLN A 214 17.36 -9.36 9.61
C GLN A 214 18.83 -8.97 9.83
N THR A 215 19.13 -7.68 10.03
CA THR A 215 20.51 -7.20 10.25
C THR A 215 21.08 -7.55 11.62
N GLU A 216 20.24 -7.68 12.64
CA GLU A 216 20.65 -8.07 14.00
C GLU A 216 20.67 -9.59 14.19
N SER A 217 20.35 -10.36 13.14
CA SER A 217 20.37 -11.82 13.16
C SER A 217 21.77 -12.38 13.47
N PRO A 218 21.88 -13.48 14.25
CA PRO A 218 23.15 -14.14 14.54
C PRO A 218 23.78 -14.86 13.34
N VAL A 219 23.14 -14.80 12.17
CA VAL A 219 23.69 -15.31 10.89
C VAL A 219 24.87 -14.46 10.40
N TRP A 220 25.03 -13.24 10.93
CA TRP A 220 26.13 -12.34 10.60
C TRP A 220 27.28 -12.47 11.61
N THR A 221 28.51 -12.32 11.13
CA THR A 221 29.69 -12.19 12.00
C THR A 221 29.70 -10.82 12.68
N ASP A 222 30.42 -10.69 13.80
CA ASP A 222 30.50 -9.43 14.56
C ASP A 222 31.04 -8.25 13.71
N GLU A 223 31.96 -8.56 12.79
CA GLU A 223 32.54 -7.61 11.82
C GLU A 223 31.52 -7.16 10.77
N GLU A 224 30.73 -8.09 10.22
CA GLU A 224 29.66 -7.76 9.26
C GLU A 224 28.50 -7.01 9.94
N GLN A 225 28.16 -7.33 11.19
CA GLN A 225 27.13 -6.60 11.93
C GLN A 225 27.52 -5.14 12.21
N THR A 226 28.80 -4.89 12.49
CA THR A 226 29.30 -3.52 12.71
C THR A 226 29.28 -2.70 11.42
N GLU A 227 29.63 -3.30 10.28
CA GLU A 227 29.45 -2.66 8.97
C GLU A 227 27.97 -2.44 8.62
N LEU A 228 27.11 -3.44 8.80
CA LEU A 228 25.68 -3.34 8.49
C LEU A 228 24.98 -2.25 9.33
N LYS A 229 25.42 -2.00 10.57
CA LYS A 229 24.90 -0.89 11.40
C LYS A 229 25.37 0.49 10.95
N ALA A 230 26.49 0.58 10.24
CA ALA A 230 27.08 1.84 9.80
C ALA A 230 26.54 2.32 8.44
N ILE A 231 25.86 1.44 7.70
CA ILE A 231 25.33 1.72 6.36
C ILE A 231 23.94 2.37 6.48
N PRO A 232 23.65 3.42 5.70
CA PRO A 232 22.31 4.01 5.69
C PRO A 232 21.27 3.09 5.01
N ASN A 233 20.00 3.19 5.45
CA ASN A 233 18.94 2.25 5.10
C ASN A 233 18.69 2.08 3.59
N ASP A 234 18.96 3.11 2.80
CA ASP A 234 18.84 3.14 1.34
C ASP A 234 19.86 2.23 0.64
N GLN A 235 21.03 2.01 1.24
CA GLN A 235 22.10 1.15 0.71
C GLN A 235 22.16 -0.24 1.36
N LEU A 236 21.43 -0.43 2.46
CA LEU A 236 21.42 -1.67 3.24
C LEU A 236 20.97 -2.88 2.41
N THR A 237 19.89 -2.73 1.65
CA THR A 237 19.29 -3.82 0.87
C THR A 237 20.23 -4.33 -0.24
N ALA A 238 20.90 -3.41 -0.93
CA ALA A 238 21.89 -3.74 -1.94
C ALA A 238 23.11 -4.46 -1.34
N THR A 239 23.55 -4.03 -0.16
CA THR A 239 24.69 -4.63 0.54
C THR A 239 24.34 -6.02 1.07
N LEU A 240 23.16 -6.19 1.69
CA LEU A 240 22.66 -7.48 2.14
C LEU A 240 22.58 -8.48 0.98
N LYS A 241 22.04 -8.05 -0.17
CA LYS A 241 21.97 -8.90 -1.37
C LYS A 241 23.36 -9.38 -1.81
N LYS A 242 24.34 -8.47 -1.84
CA LYS A 242 25.72 -8.82 -2.16
C LYS A 242 26.31 -9.86 -1.22
N TYR A 243 26.07 -9.74 0.10
CA TYR A 243 26.54 -10.73 1.07
C TYR A 243 25.86 -12.09 0.90
N VAL A 244 24.55 -12.11 0.66
CA VAL A 244 23.81 -13.34 0.38
C VAL A 244 24.35 -14.04 -0.86
N ASP A 245 24.53 -13.30 -1.96
CA ASP A 245 25.02 -13.84 -3.24
C ASP A 245 26.43 -14.44 -3.06
N GLN A 246 27.34 -13.73 -2.39
CA GLN A 246 28.69 -14.24 -2.10
C GLN A 246 28.70 -15.50 -1.24
N ARG A 247 27.82 -15.60 -0.24
CA ARG A 247 27.70 -16.79 0.59
C ARG A 247 27.12 -17.98 -0.18
N GLN A 248 26.16 -17.72 -1.07
CA GLN A 248 25.58 -18.75 -1.92
C GLN A 248 26.63 -19.34 -2.88
N GLU A 249 27.47 -18.49 -3.47
CA GLU A 249 28.61 -18.93 -4.29
C GLU A 249 29.61 -19.77 -3.48
N LYS A 250 30.02 -19.31 -2.29
CA LYS A 250 30.93 -20.06 -1.41
C LYS A 250 30.33 -21.40 -0.98
N TRP A 251 29.04 -21.43 -0.65
CA TRP A 251 28.35 -22.65 -0.21
C TRP A 251 28.28 -23.67 -1.35
N THR A 252 27.87 -23.26 -2.55
CA THR A 252 27.81 -24.15 -3.73
C THR A 252 29.18 -24.68 -4.12
N ALA A 253 30.23 -23.85 -4.07
CA ALA A 253 31.60 -24.28 -4.29
C ALA A 253 32.04 -25.33 -3.25
N THR A 254 31.76 -25.09 -1.98
CA THR A 254 32.10 -26.02 -0.87
C THR A 254 31.37 -27.35 -1.01
N GLN A 255 30.07 -27.33 -1.30
CA GLN A 255 29.27 -28.55 -1.52
C GLN A 255 29.81 -29.38 -2.70
N SER A 256 30.24 -28.72 -3.78
CA SER A 256 30.86 -29.40 -4.92
C SER A 256 32.20 -30.04 -4.56
N ALA A 257 32.99 -29.40 -3.70
CA ALA A 257 34.28 -29.91 -3.22
C ALA A 257 34.08 -31.09 -2.25
N GLU A 258 33.13 -31.00 -1.33
CA GLU A 258 32.76 -32.11 -0.43
C GLU A 258 32.33 -33.34 -1.22
N LYS A 259 31.48 -33.17 -2.24
CA LYS A 259 31.05 -34.28 -3.10
C LYS A 259 32.24 -34.95 -3.81
N LYS A 260 33.23 -34.17 -4.25
CA LYS A 260 34.47 -34.72 -4.84
C LYS A 260 35.28 -35.49 -3.79
N ILE A 261 35.48 -34.92 -2.60
CA ILE A 261 36.22 -35.58 -1.51
C ILE A 261 35.54 -36.90 -1.11
N GLU A 262 34.23 -36.91 -0.99
CA GLU A 262 33.44 -38.11 -0.67
C GLU A 262 33.65 -39.20 -1.73
N THR A 263 33.62 -38.84 -3.02
CA THR A 263 33.88 -39.82 -4.09
C THR A 263 35.30 -40.38 -4.06
N GLU A 264 36.31 -39.56 -3.74
CA GLU A 264 37.69 -40.02 -3.59
C GLU A 264 37.87 -40.89 -2.34
N TRP A 265 37.19 -40.55 -1.24
CA TRP A 265 37.19 -41.34 -0.02
C TRP A 265 36.59 -42.73 -0.24
N GLN A 266 35.45 -42.83 -0.93
CA GLN A 266 34.82 -44.11 -1.28
C GLN A 266 35.71 -44.98 -2.18
N LYS A 267 36.44 -44.38 -3.13
CA LYS A 267 37.42 -45.10 -3.95
C LYS A 267 38.57 -45.63 -3.09
N ALA A 268 39.11 -44.80 -2.20
CA ALA A 268 40.19 -45.20 -1.30
C ALA A 268 39.75 -46.34 -0.35
N ASP A 269 38.53 -46.28 0.17
CA ASP A 269 38.00 -47.30 1.07
C ASP A 269 37.78 -48.65 0.36
N LYS A 270 37.23 -48.62 -0.88
CA LYS A 270 37.18 -49.81 -1.75
C LYS A 270 38.56 -50.41 -2.00
N ASN A 271 39.56 -49.57 -2.27
CA ASN A 271 40.94 -50.03 -2.48
C ASN A 271 41.51 -50.69 -1.22
N ILE A 272 41.28 -50.11 -0.04
CA ILE A 272 41.70 -50.70 1.24
C ILE A 272 41.01 -52.04 1.49
N MET A 273 39.70 -52.14 1.20
CA MET A 273 38.95 -53.39 1.33
C MET A 273 39.52 -54.49 0.42
N MET A 274 39.79 -54.17 -0.85
CA MET A 274 40.42 -55.09 -1.80
C MET A 274 41.81 -55.54 -1.34
N LEU A 275 42.63 -54.63 -0.81
CA LEU A 275 43.94 -54.98 -0.25
C LEU A 275 43.84 -55.92 0.95
N LYS A 276 42.90 -55.68 1.88
CA LYS A 276 42.64 -56.58 3.01
C LYS A 276 42.23 -57.98 2.54
N LEU A 277 41.33 -58.06 1.56
CA LEU A 277 40.84 -59.32 0.99
C LEU A 277 41.98 -60.10 0.32
N SER A 278 42.78 -59.42 -0.51
CA SER A 278 43.94 -60.03 -1.17
C SER A 278 44.98 -60.56 -0.18
N LYS A 279 45.24 -59.83 0.92
CA LYS A 279 46.11 -60.29 2.02
C LYS A 279 45.57 -61.57 2.67
N THR A 280 44.27 -61.62 2.97
CA THR A 280 43.65 -62.81 3.60
C THR A 280 43.73 -64.03 2.67
N ILE A 281 43.45 -63.86 1.38
CA ILE A 281 43.59 -64.93 0.37
C ILE A 281 45.03 -65.44 0.32
N LEU A 282 46.02 -64.53 0.32
CA LEU A 282 47.43 -64.90 0.28
C LEU A 282 47.86 -65.69 1.53
N ILE A 283 47.40 -65.28 2.71
CA ILE A 283 47.67 -65.98 3.98
C ILE A 283 47.05 -67.38 3.95
N ASN A 284 45.78 -67.51 3.55
CA ASN A 284 45.11 -68.81 3.45
C ASN A 284 45.79 -69.73 2.44
N TRP A 285 46.21 -69.20 1.29
CA TRP A 285 46.96 -69.95 0.29
C TRP A 285 48.31 -70.44 0.82
N LEU A 286 49.07 -69.60 1.53
CA LEU A 286 50.33 -69.98 2.18
C LEU A 286 50.11 -71.09 3.22
N ASN A 287 49.07 -70.98 4.04
CA ASN A 287 48.74 -71.98 5.07
C ASN A 287 48.33 -73.33 4.46
N GLN A 288 47.52 -73.34 3.40
CA GLN A 288 47.17 -74.58 2.67
C GLN A 288 48.38 -75.26 2.03
N LYS A 289 49.32 -74.47 1.52
CA LYS A 289 50.61 -74.94 0.99
C LYS A 289 51.52 -75.53 2.07
N GLN A 290 51.44 -75.06 3.31
CA GLN A 290 52.22 -75.58 4.43
C GLN A 290 51.67 -76.90 4.99
N ASN A 291 50.34 -77.06 4.97
CA ASN A 291 49.65 -78.27 5.44
C ASN A 291 49.65 -79.43 4.43
N SER A 292 49.93 -79.17 3.15
CA SER A 292 50.11 -80.22 2.14
C SER A 292 51.59 -80.61 2.03
N LYS A 293 52.00 -81.74 2.63
CA LYS A 293 53.32 -82.37 2.44
C LYS A 293 53.49 -82.91 1.01
N LEU A 294 53.44 -82.07 -0.01
CA LEU A 294 53.78 -82.40 -1.40
C LEU A 294 55.06 -81.67 -1.82
N LYS A 295 56.09 -82.43 -2.24
CA LYS A 295 57.27 -81.89 -2.91
C LYS A 295 56.84 -81.10 -4.16
N LEU A 296 57.42 -79.91 -4.35
CA LEU A 296 57.23 -79.07 -5.54
C LEU A 296 57.58 -79.85 -6.83
N PRO A 297 56.66 -80.05 -7.80
CA PRO A 297 57.01 -80.63 -9.10
C PRO A 297 57.15 -79.57 -10.19
N ILE A 298 57.41 -78.30 -9.85
CA ILE A 298 57.48 -77.21 -10.84
C ILE A 298 58.56 -76.20 -10.48
N SER A 299 59.46 -75.93 -11.43
CA SER A 299 60.57 -75.00 -11.28
C SER A 299 60.10 -73.55 -11.04
N PRO A 300 60.89 -72.72 -10.31
CA PRO A 300 60.52 -71.36 -9.89
C PRO A 300 60.05 -70.44 -11.03
N LYS A 301 60.54 -70.67 -12.26
CA LYS A 301 60.19 -69.87 -13.45
C LYS A 301 58.74 -70.02 -13.89
N ARG A 302 58.09 -71.19 -13.68
CA ARG A 302 56.68 -71.40 -14.05
C ARG A 302 55.71 -70.79 -13.04
N LEU A 303 56.09 -70.73 -11.76
CA LEU A 303 55.31 -70.08 -10.69
C LEU A 303 55.19 -68.55 -10.89
N LEU A 304 56.22 -67.90 -11.42
CA LEU A 304 56.14 -66.47 -11.74
C LEU A 304 55.15 -66.18 -12.88
N LYS A 305 55.05 -67.09 -13.87
CA LYS A 305 54.17 -66.92 -15.03
C LYS A 305 52.70 -67.08 -14.62
N THR A 306 52.38 -68.05 -13.76
CA THR A 306 51.03 -68.22 -13.19
C THR A 306 50.68 -67.13 -12.17
N LYS A 307 51.64 -66.65 -11.36
CA LYS A 307 51.46 -65.49 -10.47
C LYS A 307 51.11 -64.21 -11.25
N ASN A 308 51.81 -63.94 -12.36
CA ASN A 308 51.51 -62.81 -13.23
C ASN A 308 50.18 -62.96 -13.98
N MET A 309 49.76 -64.18 -14.33
CA MET A 309 48.43 -64.46 -14.90
C MET A 309 47.30 -64.22 -13.89
N TRP A 310 47.45 -64.70 -12.65
CA TRP A 310 46.47 -64.51 -11.57
C TRP A 310 46.36 -63.04 -11.14
N LEU A 311 47.49 -62.33 -11.06
CA LEU A 311 47.53 -60.89 -10.80
C LEU A 311 46.94 -60.06 -11.95
N ASN A 312 47.06 -60.51 -13.21
CA ASN A 312 46.37 -59.89 -14.35
C ASN A 312 44.86 -60.14 -14.30
N TYR A 313 44.44 -61.38 -14.00
CA TYR A 313 43.02 -61.77 -13.97
C TYR A 313 42.20 -60.99 -12.93
N HIS A 314 42.84 -60.57 -11.84
CA HIS A 314 42.23 -59.75 -10.79
C HIS A 314 42.63 -58.26 -10.84
N GLY A 315 43.29 -57.79 -11.91
CA GLY A 315 43.68 -56.38 -12.07
C GLY A 315 44.70 -55.84 -11.06
N LEU A 316 45.35 -56.72 -10.28
CA LEU A 316 46.30 -56.39 -9.22
C LEU A 316 47.75 -56.19 -9.72
N ASN A 317 47.95 -56.28 -11.04
CA ASN A 317 49.29 -56.45 -11.62
C ASN A 317 50.21 -55.22 -11.48
N HIS A 318 49.65 -54.02 -11.29
CA HIS A 318 50.44 -52.81 -11.09
C HIS A 318 50.96 -52.67 -9.63
N TYR A 319 50.13 -53.04 -8.65
CA TYR A 319 50.42 -52.73 -7.24
C TYR A 319 51.27 -53.80 -6.54
N VAL A 320 51.15 -55.08 -6.92
CA VAL A 320 52.00 -56.14 -6.34
C VAL A 320 53.42 -56.09 -6.92
N LYS A 321 53.60 -55.62 -8.17
CA LYS A 321 54.93 -55.36 -8.75
C LYS A 321 55.72 -54.33 -7.93
N LEU A 322 55.09 -53.23 -7.51
CA LEU A 322 55.74 -52.19 -6.69
C LEU A 322 56.08 -52.69 -5.28
N PHE A 323 55.23 -53.54 -4.69
CA PHE A 323 55.46 -54.06 -3.33
C PHE A 323 56.55 -55.14 -3.28
N VAL A 324 56.63 -56.01 -4.29
CA VAL A 324 57.57 -57.16 -4.30
C VAL A 324 58.97 -56.77 -4.80
N ILE A 325 59.08 -55.88 -5.80
CA ILE A 325 60.40 -55.48 -6.34
C ILE A 325 61.22 -54.63 -5.34
N SER A 326 60.55 -53.92 -4.42
CA SER A 326 61.20 -52.94 -3.53
C SER A 326 61.64 -53.51 -2.17
N ILE A 327 60.98 -54.55 -1.65
CA ILE A 327 61.03 -54.81 -0.18
C ILE A 327 61.55 -56.22 0.20
N GLU A 328 61.50 -57.20 -0.69
CA GLU A 328 61.82 -58.59 -0.33
C GLU A 328 63.31 -58.86 0.01
N PRO A 329 64.32 -58.26 -0.66
CA PRO A 329 65.71 -58.52 -0.32
C PRO A 329 66.14 -57.88 1.02
N GLN A 330 65.52 -56.76 1.42
CA GLN A 330 65.99 -55.96 2.56
C GLN A 330 65.32 -56.32 3.90
N LEU A 331 64.14 -56.95 3.89
CA LEU A 331 63.42 -57.29 5.12
C LEU A 331 63.86 -58.61 5.77
N ASN A 332 64.52 -59.53 5.05
CA ASN A 332 64.76 -60.87 5.59
C ASN A 332 65.73 -60.90 6.79
N ASN A 333 66.57 -59.88 6.98
CA ASN A 333 67.57 -59.84 8.06
C ASN A 333 67.37 -58.70 9.09
N MET A 334 66.21 -58.02 9.12
CA MET A 334 65.99 -56.90 10.05
C MET A 334 65.12 -57.24 11.28
N ARG A 335 65.50 -56.70 12.44
CA ARG A 335 64.72 -56.81 13.69
C ARG A 335 63.37 -56.05 13.59
N PRO A 336 62.29 -56.56 14.22
CA PRO A 336 60.91 -56.10 14.00
C PRO A 336 60.67 -54.59 14.18
N GLN A 337 61.34 -53.96 15.14
CA GLN A 337 61.17 -52.52 15.41
C GLN A 337 61.72 -51.63 14.27
N ARG A 338 62.79 -52.06 13.57
CA ARG A 338 63.32 -51.34 12.40
C ARG A 338 62.44 -51.52 11.17
N LYS A 339 61.76 -52.68 11.04
CA LYS A 339 60.78 -52.94 9.96
C LYS A 339 59.60 -51.97 10.00
N ASN A 340 59.02 -51.77 11.19
CA ASN A 340 57.90 -50.84 11.36
C ASN A 340 58.29 -49.37 11.09
N LYS A 341 59.51 -48.97 11.45
CA LYS A 341 59.99 -47.59 11.23
C LYS A 341 60.20 -47.28 9.74
N LEU A 342 60.65 -48.26 8.94
CA LEU A 342 60.83 -48.11 7.49
C LEU A 342 59.47 -48.01 6.76
N LEU A 343 58.49 -48.84 7.16
CA LEU A 343 57.14 -48.84 6.60
C LEU A 343 56.40 -47.52 6.86
N LEU A 344 56.53 -46.95 8.07
CA LEU A 344 55.93 -45.67 8.44
C LEU A 344 56.61 -44.45 7.78
N LYS A 345 57.88 -44.56 7.38
CA LYS A 345 58.63 -43.48 6.72
C LYS A 345 58.28 -43.35 5.23
N ASN A 346 58.06 -44.47 4.55
CA ASN A 346 57.79 -44.49 3.11
C ASN A 346 56.29 -44.42 2.76
N TYR A 347 55.39 -44.64 3.72
CA TYR A 347 53.94 -44.63 3.51
C TYR A 347 53.21 -43.86 4.63
N PRO A 348 53.15 -42.51 4.55
CA PRO A 348 52.63 -41.66 5.63
C PRO A 348 51.13 -41.82 5.90
N LEU A 349 50.35 -42.42 4.99
CA LEU A 349 48.91 -42.68 5.19
C LEU A 349 48.62 -43.74 6.28
N LEU A 350 49.59 -44.58 6.65
CA LEU A 350 49.49 -45.49 7.80
C LEU A 350 49.51 -44.75 9.15
N ARG A 351 49.99 -43.51 9.19
CA ARG A 351 50.10 -42.70 10.42
C ARG A 351 48.73 -42.20 10.91
N ILE A 352 47.77 -42.01 9.99
CA ILE A 352 46.43 -41.49 10.28
C ILE A 352 45.56 -42.55 10.98
N HIS A 353 45.74 -43.83 10.65
CA HIS A 353 45.03 -44.94 11.30
C HIS A 353 45.50 -45.24 12.73
N GLY A 354 46.74 -44.89 13.09
CA GLY A 354 47.27 -45.08 14.45
C GLY A 354 46.76 -44.06 15.48
N ILE A 355 46.20 -42.93 15.04
CA ILE A 355 45.74 -41.84 15.92
C ILE A 355 44.25 -42.03 16.32
N ARG A 356 43.45 -42.72 15.49
CA ARG A 356 42.02 -42.94 15.76
C ARG A 356 41.71 -44.04 16.81
N GLN A 357 42.66 -44.91 17.17
CA GLN A 357 42.42 -45.95 18.19
C GLN A 357 42.71 -45.54 19.64
N LYS A 358 43.22 -44.33 19.91
CA LYS A 358 43.47 -43.86 21.30
C LYS A 358 42.34 -43.02 21.91
N LYS A 359 41.26 -42.71 21.16
CA LYS A 359 40.17 -41.83 21.65
C LYS A 359 38.79 -42.50 21.76
N THR A 360 38.66 -43.80 21.47
CA THR A 360 37.40 -44.56 21.53
C THR A 360 37.40 -45.67 22.59
N MET A 361 38.20 -45.52 23.64
CA MET A 361 38.23 -46.41 24.82
C MET A 361 38.14 -45.56 26.09
N ASN A 362 37.04 -44.82 26.23
CA ASN A 362 36.47 -44.39 27.50
C ASN A 362 35.07 -43.82 27.21
N ILE A 363 34.11 -44.17 28.06
CA ILE A 363 32.68 -43.83 28.02
C ILE A 363 31.83 -44.85 27.26
N LEU A 364 31.79 -46.06 27.83
CA LEU A 364 30.60 -46.92 27.87
C LEU A 364 30.76 -47.89 29.07
N VAL A 365 30.79 -47.33 30.30
CA VAL A 365 30.41 -47.95 31.59
C VAL A 365 30.26 -46.81 32.63
N ASN A 366 29.09 -46.75 33.28
CA ASN A 366 28.68 -45.96 34.48
C ASN A 366 28.31 -44.47 34.36
N LYS A 367 27.08 -44.18 33.94
CA LYS A 367 25.99 -43.68 34.83
C LYS A 367 24.64 -43.75 34.13
#